data_AF-A0A933FCW6-F1
#
_entry.id   AF-A0A933FCW6-F1
#
_cell.length_a   1.000
_cell.length_b   1.000
_cell.length_c   1.000
_cell.angle_alpha   90.00
_cell.angle_beta   90.00
_cell.angle_gamma   90.00
#
_symmetry.space_group_name_H-M   'P 1'
#
loop_
_entity.id
_entity.type
_entity.pdbx_description
1 polymer ?
#
loop_
_entity_poly.entity_id
_entity_poly.type
_entity_poly.pdbx_seq_one_letter_code
_entity_poly.pdbx_strand_id
1 'polypeptide(L)'
;MISPKTRTLAFILASFLLGGIAGGFIGRTYFAPHGPGRSSRTDVMKEFTQKLQLSPDQAVAVDSILEAHRSKFGAIRKSYSEAARTQRDSLRQEIRKILSGEQHALFDRYVKEMDERESRFRKPNP
;
A
#
# COMPACT_ATOMS: atom_id res chain seq x y z
N MET A 1 15.22 -44.50 -15.90
CA MET A 1 14.52 -44.46 -14.60
C MET A 1 14.80 -43.10 -13.95
N ILE A 2 13.78 -42.30 -13.69
CA ILE A 2 13.95 -40.97 -13.06
C ILE A 2 14.38 -41.18 -11.61
N SER A 3 15.47 -40.53 -11.18
CA SER A 3 16.01 -40.70 -9.84
C SER A 3 14.97 -40.29 -8.77
N PRO A 4 14.93 -40.96 -7.60
CA PRO A 4 13.98 -40.62 -6.54
C PRO A 4 14.11 -39.16 -6.09
N LYS A 5 15.32 -38.59 -6.14
CA LYS A 5 15.59 -37.18 -5.84
C LYS A 5 14.92 -36.23 -6.85
N THR A 6 14.96 -36.58 -8.15
CA THR A 6 14.31 -35.81 -9.22
C THR A 6 12.79 -35.84 -9.10
N ARG A 7 12.21 -36.98 -8.64
CA ARG A 7 10.77 -37.07 -8.36
C ARG A 7 10.37 -36.18 -7.19
N THR A 8 11.10 -36.25 -6.07
CA THR A 8 10.83 -35.41 -4.89
C THR A 8 10.92 -33.93 -5.23
N LEU A 9 11.95 -33.51 -5.99
CA LEU A 9 12.09 -32.12 -6.43
C LEU A 9 10.92 -31.68 -7.34
N ALA A 10 10.48 -32.53 -8.26
CA ALA A 10 9.33 -32.26 -9.11
C ALA A 10 8.02 -32.14 -8.30
N PHE A 11 7.82 -32.97 -7.28
CA PHE A 11 6.66 -32.88 -6.38
C PHE A 11 6.66 -31.60 -5.56
N ILE A 12 7.82 -31.17 -5.04
CA ILE A 12 7.94 -29.92 -4.29
C ILE A 12 7.64 -28.72 -5.22
N LEU A 13 8.22 -28.69 -6.42
CA LEU A 13 7.97 -27.62 -7.39
C LEU A 13 6.48 -27.56 -7.78
N ALA A 14 5.88 -28.71 -8.07
CA ALA A 14 4.46 -28.80 -8.42
C ALA A 14 3.56 -28.31 -7.26
N SER A 15 3.89 -28.69 -6.02
CA SER A 15 3.14 -28.26 -4.83
C SER A 15 3.24 -26.76 -4.60
N PHE A 16 4.43 -26.18 -4.82
CA PHE A 16 4.65 -24.73 -4.69
C PHE A 16 3.90 -23.94 -5.78
N LEU A 17 3.88 -24.45 -7.01
CA LEU A 17 3.14 -23.86 -8.13
C LEU A 17 1.63 -23.95 -7.88
N LEU A 18 1.12 -25.10 -7.42
CA LEU A 18 -0.29 -25.28 -7.05
C LEU A 18 -0.69 -24.37 -5.88
N GLY A 19 0.15 -24.28 -4.85
CA GLY A 19 -0.06 -23.36 -3.72
C GLY A 19 -0.03 -21.88 -4.15
N GLY A 20 0.87 -21.51 -5.07
CA GLY A 20 0.96 -20.15 -5.61
C GLY A 20 -0.25 -19.76 -6.48
N ILE A 21 -0.77 -20.68 -7.30
CA ILE A 21 -1.96 -20.45 -8.12
C ILE A 21 -3.22 -20.38 -7.25
N ALA A 22 -3.40 -21.32 -6.31
CA ALA A 22 -4.54 -21.32 -5.40
C ALA A 22 -4.53 -20.09 -4.46
N GLY A 23 -3.37 -19.76 -3.89
CA GLY A 23 -3.18 -18.57 -3.07
C GLY A 23 -3.36 -17.27 -3.85
N GLY A 24 -2.90 -17.23 -5.11
CA GLY A 24 -3.10 -16.09 -6.01
C GLY A 24 -4.55 -15.87 -6.41
N PHE A 25 -5.32 -16.94 -6.63
CA PHE A 25 -6.73 -16.86 -7.00
C PHE A 25 -7.58 -16.41 -5.79
N ILE A 26 -7.40 -17.03 -4.63
CA ILE A 26 -8.10 -16.65 -3.37
C ILE A 26 -7.69 -15.24 -2.92
N GLY A 27 -6.40 -14.91 -3.02
CA GLY A 27 -5.88 -13.56 -2.77
C GLY A 27 -6.51 -12.50 -3.67
N ARG A 28 -6.77 -12.83 -4.95
CA ARG A 28 -7.39 -11.92 -5.91
C ARG A 28 -8.91 -11.84 -5.80
N THR A 29 -9.60 -12.87 -5.34
CA THR A 29 -11.08 -12.81 -5.24
C THR A 29 -11.55 -12.32 -3.88
N TYR A 30 -10.88 -12.70 -2.79
CA TYR A 30 -11.29 -12.34 -1.42
C TYR A 30 -10.49 -11.19 -0.81
N PHE A 31 -9.24 -10.98 -1.26
CA PHE A 31 -8.36 -9.93 -0.76
C PHE A 31 -7.96 -8.91 -1.83
N ALA A 32 -8.56 -8.96 -3.03
CA ALA A 32 -8.47 -7.83 -3.94
C ALA A 32 -9.04 -6.61 -3.23
N PRO A 33 -8.34 -5.47 -3.25
CA PRO A 33 -8.90 -4.24 -2.76
C PRO A 33 -10.06 -3.87 -3.67
N HIS A 34 -11.28 -4.26 -3.29
CA HIS A 34 -12.49 -3.52 -3.59
C HIS A 34 -12.42 -2.22 -2.78
N GLY A 35 -11.40 -1.40 -3.04
CA GLY A 35 -11.42 -0.03 -2.60
C GLY A 35 -12.48 0.66 -3.44
N PRO A 36 -13.51 1.30 -2.84
CA PRO A 36 -14.40 2.15 -3.61
C PRO A 36 -13.52 3.12 -4.41
N GLY A 37 -13.80 3.28 -5.70
CA GLY A 37 -13.18 4.32 -6.50
C GLY A 37 -13.22 5.61 -5.69
N ARG A 38 -12.08 6.28 -5.52
CA ARG A 38 -11.97 7.47 -4.67
C ARG A 38 -13.07 8.45 -5.08
N SER A 39 -14.03 8.67 -4.19
CA SER A 39 -15.06 9.69 -4.37
C SER A 39 -14.36 11.00 -4.75
N SER A 40 -14.76 11.62 -5.85
CA SER A 40 -14.18 12.91 -6.22
C SER A 40 -14.46 13.92 -5.10
N ARG A 41 -13.67 15.00 -5.01
CA ARG A 41 -13.93 16.07 -4.02
C ARG A 41 -15.39 16.55 -4.11
N THR A 42 -15.91 16.63 -5.33
CA THR A 42 -17.29 16.99 -5.63
C THR A 42 -18.27 15.95 -5.08
N ASP A 43 -17.97 14.66 -5.19
CA ASP A 43 -18.81 13.59 -4.63
C ASP A 43 -18.84 13.64 -3.09
N VAL A 44 -17.68 13.87 -2.46
CA VAL A 44 -17.58 14.01 -1.00
C VAL A 44 -18.34 15.25 -0.54
N MET A 45 -18.20 16.39 -1.23
CA MET A 45 -18.93 17.61 -0.90
C MET A 45 -20.44 17.42 -1.08
N LYS A 46 -20.86 16.78 -2.18
CA LYS A 46 -22.26 16.46 -2.44
C LYS A 46 -22.86 15.58 -1.35
N GLU A 47 -22.15 14.53 -0.95
CA GLU A 47 -22.56 13.66 0.15
C GLU A 47 -22.63 14.42 1.47
N PHE A 48 -21.65 15.27 1.76
CA PHE A 48 -21.59 16.07 2.98
C PHE A 48 -22.74 17.08 3.05
N THR A 49 -23.00 17.81 1.97
CA THR A 49 -24.15 18.71 1.81
C THR A 49 -25.47 17.99 1.98
N GLN A 50 -25.64 16.80 1.38
CA GLN A 50 -26.86 16.01 1.50
C GLN A 50 -27.09 15.50 2.93
N LYS A 51 -26.05 14.95 3.56
CA LYS A 51 -26.13 14.40 4.92
C LYS A 51 -26.39 15.46 5.98
N LEU A 52 -25.79 16.64 5.83
CA LEU A 52 -25.92 17.74 6.77
C LEU A 52 -26.98 18.77 6.36
N GLN A 53 -27.64 18.56 5.22
CA GLN A 53 -28.67 19.44 4.68
C GLN A 53 -28.21 20.91 4.60
N LEU A 54 -26.99 21.14 4.09
CA LEU A 54 -26.42 22.48 4.01
C LEU A 54 -27.18 23.33 3.01
N SER A 55 -27.43 24.61 3.35
CA SER A 55 -27.88 25.60 2.38
C SER A 55 -26.78 25.89 1.33
N PRO A 56 -27.12 26.51 0.18
CA PRO A 56 -26.12 26.87 -0.82
C PRO A 56 -24.97 27.71 -0.26
N ASP A 57 -25.31 28.72 0.55
CA ASP A 57 -24.31 29.62 1.17
C ASP A 57 -23.42 28.88 2.17
N GLN A 58 -24.00 27.96 2.95
CA GLN A 58 -23.24 27.11 3.88
C GLN A 58 -22.30 26.16 3.13
N ALA A 59 -22.74 25.57 2.02
CA ALA A 59 -21.91 24.68 1.22
C ALA A 59 -20.69 25.42 0.64
N VAL A 60 -20.87 26.64 0.15
CA VAL A 60 -19.77 27.50 -0.34
C VAL A 60 -18.78 27.85 0.79
N ALA A 61 -19.30 28.19 1.97
CA ALA A 61 -18.46 28.49 3.13
C ALA A 61 -17.65 27.26 3.59
N VAL A 62 -18.28 26.08 3.66
CA VAL A 62 -17.60 24.83 4.02
C VAL A 62 -16.53 24.46 2.99
N ASP A 63 -16.82 24.58 1.69
CA ASP A 63 -15.84 24.30 0.64
C ASP A 63 -14.59 25.20 0.77
N SER A 64 -14.80 26.49 1.05
CA SER A 64 -13.72 27.46 1.27
C SER A 64 -12.88 27.10 2.50
N ILE A 65 -13.51 26.69 3.61
CA ILE A 65 -12.81 26.26 4.83
C ILE A 65 -11.97 25.01 4.56
N LEU A 66 -12.54 24.01 3.88
CA LEU A 66 -11.83 22.78 3.56
C LEU A 66 -10.63 23.04 2.64
N GLU A 67 -10.77 23.92 1.65
CA GLU A 67 -9.66 24.30 0.76
C GLU A 67 -8.54 25.04 1.53
N ALA A 68 -8.89 25.99 2.40
CA ALA A 68 -7.92 26.70 3.23
C ALA A 68 -7.11 25.74 4.12
N HIS A 69 -7.73 24.66 4.61
CA HIS A 69 -7.07 23.65 5.42
C HIS A 69 -6.32 22.60 4.60
N ARG A 70 -6.66 22.39 3.33
CA ARG A 70 -6.00 21.42 2.44
C ARG A 70 -4.49 21.64 2.36
N SER A 71 -4.05 22.89 2.18
CA SER A 71 -2.63 23.23 2.13
C SER A 71 -1.91 22.92 3.44
N LYS A 72 -2.53 23.25 4.58
CA LYS A 72 -1.98 22.98 5.92
C LYS A 72 -1.80 21.48 6.16
N PHE A 73 -2.81 20.68 5.84
CA PHE A 73 -2.71 19.22 5.93
C PHE A 73 -1.67 18.65 4.96
N GLY A 74 -1.54 19.22 3.75
CA GLY A 74 -0.49 18.86 2.79
C GLY A 74 0.92 19.06 3.37
N ALA A 75 1.18 20.20 4.01
CA ALA A 75 2.46 20.49 4.65
C ALA A 75 2.77 19.53 5.81
N ILE A 76 1.79 19.27 6.68
CA ILE A 76 1.93 18.30 7.78
C ILE A 76 2.26 16.91 7.23
N ARG A 77 1.51 16.47 6.21
CA ARG A 77 1.73 15.16 5.58
C ARG A 77 3.14 15.05 4.99
N LYS A 78 3.65 16.11 4.35
CA LYS A 78 5.00 16.13 3.78
C LYS A 78 6.05 15.96 4.88
N SER A 79 6.00 16.79 5.92
CA SER A 79 6.92 16.73 7.07
C SER A 79 6.91 15.35 7.75
N TYR A 80 5.71 14.83 8.04
CA TYR A 80 5.56 13.49 8.61
C TYR A 80 6.14 12.40 7.70
N SER A 81 5.94 12.50 6.38
CA SER A 81 6.45 11.49 5.44
C SER A 81 7.97 11.46 5.37
N GLU A 82 8.64 12.61 5.54
CA GLU A 82 10.09 12.71 5.58
C GLU A 82 10.63 12.09 6.87
N ALA A 83 10.06 12.45 8.02
CA ALA A 83 10.43 11.86 9.31
C ALA A 83 10.21 10.34 9.35
N ALA A 84 9.09 9.87 8.80
CA ALA A 84 8.79 8.44 8.73
C ALA A 84 9.80 7.67 7.85
N ARG A 85 10.25 8.25 6.73
CA ARG A 85 11.29 7.64 5.88
C ARG A 85 12.60 7.47 6.64
N THR A 86 13.07 8.53 7.29
CA THR A 86 14.30 8.48 8.10
C THR A 86 14.23 7.39 9.16
N GLN A 87 13.11 7.30 9.89
CA GLN A 87 12.95 6.27 10.93
C GLN A 87 12.95 4.85 10.36
N ARG A 88 12.29 4.63 9.21
CA ARG A 88 12.30 3.33 8.53
C ARG A 88 13.70 2.94 8.08
N ASP A 89 14.49 3.89 7.58
CA ASP A 89 15.85 3.62 7.13
C ASP A 89 16.78 3.26 8.31
N SER A 90 16.63 3.95 9.46
CA SER A 90 17.34 3.56 10.69
C SER A 90 16.97 2.14 11.13
N LEU A 91 15.67 1.82 11.19
CA LEU A 91 15.18 0.49 11.52
C LEU A 91 15.76 -0.58 10.58
N ARG A 92 15.80 -0.31 9.27
CA ARG A 92 16.37 -1.24 8.28
C ARG A 92 17.86 -1.46 8.50
N GLN A 93 18.61 -0.43 8.88
CA GLN A 93 20.03 -0.57 9.19
C GLN A 93 20.25 -1.40 10.46
N GLU A 94 19.45 -1.18 11.51
CA GLU A 94 19.51 -1.96 12.74
C GLU A 94 19.20 -3.44 12.48
N ILE A 95 18.18 -3.73 11.68
CA ILE A 95 17.86 -5.10 11.26
C ILE A 95 19.02 -5.71 10.47
N ARG A 96 19.63 -4.98 9.51
CA ARG A 96 20.77 -5.52 8.74
C ARG A 96 21.95 -5.96 9.62
N LYS A 97 22.20 -5.27 10.74
CA LYS A 97 23.32 -5.59 11.65
C LYS A 97 23.20 -6.98 12.31
N ILE A 98 21.99 -7.50 12.47
CA ILE A 98 21.74 -8.80 13.13
C ILE A 98 21.56 -9.95 12.13
N LEU A 99 21.48 -9.64 10.84
CA LEU A 99 21.30 -10.65 9.79
C LEU A 99 22.64 -11.17 9.30
N SER A 100 22.66 -12.46 8.94
CA SER A 100 23.78 -13.09 8.22
C SER A 100 23.86 -12.58 6.77
N GLY A 101 25.01 -12.79 6.12
CA GLY A 101 25.22 -12.36 4.73
C GLY A 101 24.21 -12.95 3.74
N GLU A 102 23.83 -14.22 3.89
CA GLU A 102 22.79 -14.84 3.04
C GLU A 102 21.41 -14.21 3.26
N GLN A 103 21.11 -13.76 4.48
CA GLN A 103 19.86 -13.10 4.83
C GLN A 103 19.78 -11.65 4.33
N HIS A 104 20.92 -10.98 4.08
CA HIS A 104 20.92 -9.62 3.53
C HIS A 104 20.23 -9.56 2.17
N ALA A 105 20.52 -10.50 1.28
CA ALA A 105 19.89 -10.54 -0.05
C ALA A 105 18.37 -10.81 0.02
N LEU A 106 17.93 -11.62 0.99
CA LEU A 106 16.49 -11.85 1.24
C LEU A 106 15.82 -10.59 1.78
N PHE A 107 16.47 -9.91 2.73
CA PHE A 107 15.96 -8.68 3.32
C PHE A 107 15.89 -7.53 2.31
N ASP A 108 16.88 -7.38 1.45
CA ASP A 108 16.90 -6.34 0.41
C ASP A 108 15.76 -6.54 -0.60
N ARG A 109 15.48 -7.79 -0.99
CA ARG A 109 14.31 -8.11 -1.82
C ARG A 109 13.00 -7.78 -1.11
N TYR A 110 12.88 -8.16 0.16
CA TYR A 110 11.71 -7.85 0.97
C TYR A 110 11.47 -6.33 1.07
N VAL A 111 12.51 -5.55 1.36
CA VAL A 111 12.41 -4.08 1.42
C VAL A 111 11.95 -3.50 0.08
N LYS A 112 12.53 -3.98 -1.04
CA LYS A 112 12.15 -3.52 -2.38
C LYS A 112 10.68 -3.81 -2.68
N GLU A 113 10.19 -5.00 -2.37
CA GLU A 113 8.77 -5.34 -2.56
C GLU A 113 7.82 -4.46 -1.74
N MET A 114 8.23 -4.11 -0.51
CA MET A 114 7.46 -3.21 0.35
C MET A 114 7.44 -1.78 -0.21
N ASP A 115 8.58 -1.25 -0.66
CA ASP A 115 8.67 0.08 -1.26
C ASP A 115 7.86 0.17 -2.56
N GLU A 116 7.88 -0.89 -3.38
CA GLU A 116 7.06 -0.98 -4.59
C GLU A 116 5.56 -0.98 -4.26
N ARG A 117 5.12 -1.74 -3.24
CA ARG A 117 3.73 -1.71 -2.76
C ARG A 117 3.34 -0.30 -2.31
N GLU A 118 4.17 0.36 -1.50
CA GLU A 118 3.89 1.72 -1.01
C GLU A 118 3.87 2.74 -2.16
N SER A 119 4.78 2.63 -3.13
CA SER A 119 4.83 3.52 -4.29
C SER A 119 3.56 3.46 -5.15
N ARG A 120 2.94 2.27 -5.27
CA ARG A 120 1.65 2.09 -5.96
C ARG A 120 0.51 2.84 -5.28
N PHE A 121 0.57 2.99 -3.96
CA PHE A 121 -0.40 3.79 -3.20
C PHE A 121 -0.06 5.29 -3.17
N ARG A 122 1.21 5.66 -3.39
CA ARG A 122 1.71 7.05 -3.34
C ARG A 122 1.67 7.81 -4.66
N LYS A 123 1.65 7.14 -5.82
CA LYS A 123 1.49 7.85 -7.10
C LYS A 123 0.21 8.71 -7.06
N PRO A 124 0.29 10.03 -7.28
CA PRO A 124 -0.87 10.73 -7.77
C PRO A 124 -1.16 10.12 -9.15
N ASN A 125 -2.36 9.58 -9.36
CA ASN A 125 -2.81 9.41 -10.73
C ASN A 125 -2.77 10.79 -11.40
N PRO A 126 -2.28 10.88 -12.65
CA PRO A 126 -2.26 12.13 -13.41
C PRO A 126 -3.63 12.80 -13.43
#